data_AF-A0A973KXE4-F1
#
_entry.id   AF-A0A973KXE4-F1
#
_cell.length_a   1.000
_cell.length_b   1.000
_cell.length_c   1.000
_cell.angle_alpha   90.00
_cell.angle_beta   90.00
_cell.angle_gamma   90.00
#
_symmetry.space_group_name_H-M   'P 1'
#
loop_
_entity.id
_entity.type
_entity.pdbx_description
1 polymer ?
#
loop_
_entity_poly.entity_id
_entity_poly.type
_entity_poly.pdbx_seq_one_letter_code
_entity_poly.pdbx_strand_id
1 'polypeptide(L)' 'MQISVDHARCEGHGLCADQAPDVFSLDDDAELTYHFDGADIPDEHRSAAKVAVNVCPVAALRVLP' A
#
# COMPACT_ATOMS: atom_id res chain seq x y z
N MET A 1 4.63 11.90 0.94
CA MET A 1 3.79 11.50 -0.20
C MET A 1 2.69 10.69 0.39
N GLN A 2 1.49 10.80 -0.15
CA GLN A 2 0.33 10.06 0.34
C GLN A 2 -0.07 8.99 -0.67
N ILE A 3 -0.67 7.91 -0.18
CA ILE A 3 -1.22 6.85 -1.01
C ILE A 3 -2.70 6.72 -0.65
N SER A 4 -3.55 6.66 -1.66
CA SER A 4 -4.94 6.24 -1.48
C SER A 4 -5.07 4.74 -1.67
N VAL A 5 -5.83 4.09 -0.81
CA VAL A 5 -6.22 2.68 -0.93
C VAL A 5 -7.69 2.58 -1.34
N ASP A 6 -7.95 1.87 -2.43
CA ASP A 6 -9.30 1.48 -2.84
C ASP A 6 -9.60 0.08 -2.32
N HIS A 7 -10.16 0.01 -1.10
CA HIS A 7 -10.46 -1.26 -0.44
C HIS A 7 -11.48 -2.11 -1.21
N ALA A 8 -12.40 -1.47 -1.96
CA ALA A 8 -13.38 -2.21 -2.77
C ALA A 8 -12.76 -2.92 -3.98
N ARG A 9 -11.56 -2.49 -4.42
CA ARG A 9 -10.77 -3.14 -5.47
C ARG A 9 -9.66 -4.03 -4.93
N CYS A 10 -9.38 -3.97 -3.63
CA CYS A 10 -8.34 -4.80 -3.04
C CYS A 10 -8.83 -6.26 -3.00
N GLU A 11 -7.99 -7.16 -3.48
CA GLU A 11 -8.28 -8.61 -3.50
C GLU A 11 -7.25 -9.40 -2.67
N GLY A 12 -6.57 -8.75 -1.71
CA GLY A 12 -5.73 -9.46 -0.73
C GLY A 12 -4.45 -10.14 -1.28
N HIS A 13 -3.93 -9.71 -2.43
CA HIS A 13 -2.80 -10.38 -3.09
C HIS A 13 -1.44 -10.32 -2.34
N GLY A 14 -1.30 -9.48 -1.31
CA GLY A 14 -0.10 -9.41 -0.46
C GLY A 14 1.14 -8.70 -1.04
N LEU A 15 1.24 -8.50 -2.36
CA LEU A 15 2.44 -7.95 -3.01
C LEU A 15 2.87 -6.56 -2.50
N CYS A 16 1.92 -5.74 -2.03
CA CYS A 16 2.24 -4.44 -1.45
C CYS A 16 2.97 -4.57 -0.10
N ALA A 17 2.54 -5.51 0.75
CA ALA A 17 3.18 -5.81 2.03
C ALA A 17 4.55 -6.48 1.83
N ASP A 18 4.72 -7.30 0.79
CA ASP A 18 6.04 -7.86 0.44
C ASP A 18 7.04 -6.77 0.02
N GLN A 19 6.60 -5.78 -0.76
CA GLN A 19 7.48 -4.72 -1.25
C GLN A 19 7.73 -3.61 -0.22
N ALA A 20 6.77 -3.34 0.65
CA ALA A 20 6.83 -2.25 1.63
C ALA A 20 6.13 -2.65 2.95
N PRO A 21 6.71 -3.59 3.72
CA PRO A 21 6.09 -4.14 4.93
C PRO A 21 5.91 -3.10 6.05
N ASP A 22 6.73 -2.05 6.06
CA ASP A 22 6.58 -0.94 7.01
C ASP A 22 5.46 0.05 6.61
N VAL A 23 4.87 -0.12 5.41
CA VAL A 23 3.85 0.77 4.84
C VAL A 23 2.50 0.08 4.73
N PHE A 24 2.51 -1.20 4.35
CA PHE A 24 1.33 -2.03 4.18
C PHE A 24 1.49 -3.34 4.93
N SER A 25 0.41 -3.79 5.55
CA SER A 25 0.28 -5.15 6.06
C SER A 25 -1.05 -5.74 5.62
N LEU A 26 -1.15 -7.07 5.61
CA LEU A 26 -2.41 -7.79 5.51
C LEU A 26 -2.58 -8.61 6.78
N ASP A 27 -3.80 -8.76 7.25
CA ASP A 27 -4.13 -9.69 8.33
C ASP A 27 -4.42 -11.11 7.80
N ASP A 28 -4.82 -12.01 8.69
CA ASP A 28 -5.12 -13.41 8.36
C ASP A 28 -6.32 -13.58 7.43
N ASP A 29 -7.19 -12.55 7.34
CA ASP A 29 -8.34 -12.50 6.42
C ASP A 29 -7.98 -11.79 5.09
N ALA A 30 -6.70 -11.49 4.87
CA ALA A 30 -6.15 -10.77 3.72
C ALA A 30 -6.66 -9.32 3.57
N GLU A 31 -7.15 -8.73 4.66
CA GLU A 31 -7.56 -7.33 4.70
C GLU A 31 -6.34 -6.42 4.84
N LEU A 32 -6.25 -5.44 3.93
CA LEU A 32 -5.10 -4.55 3.85
C LEU A 32 -5.19 -3.44 4.90
N THR A 33 -4.12 -3.26 5.67
CA THR A 33 -3.89 -2.10 6.53
C THR A 33 -2.82 -1.19 5.91
N TYR A 34 -3.13 0.10 5.79
CA TYR A 34 -2.18 1.14 5.37
C TYR A 34 -1.76 1.97 6.59
N HIS A 35 -0.47 1.95 6.93
CA HIS A 35 0.03 2.51 8.20
C HIS A 35 0.13 4.04 8.24
N PHE A 36 -0.04 4.71 7.10
CA PHE A 36 0.09 6.17 6.98
C PHE A 36 -1.18 6.82 6.44
N ASP A 37 -2.36 6.24 6.72
CA ASP A 37 -3.62 6.84 6.29
C ASP A 37 -3.79 8.27 6.83
N GLY A 38 -4.06 9.21 5.93
CA GLY A 38 -4.13 10.64 6.22
C GLY A 38 -2.79 11.32 6.54
N ALA A 39 -1.65 10.63 6.43
CA ALA A 39 -0.32 11.15 6.76
C ALA A 39 0.67 11.01 5.61
N ASP A 40 1.73 11.81 5.63
CA ASP A 40 2.83 11.66 4.69
C ASP A 40 3.71 10.46 5.05
N ILE A 41 4.00 9.63 4.05
CA ILE A 41 4.99 8.55 4.17
C ILE A 41 6.39 9.15 4.38
N PRO A 42 7.15 8.71 5.42
CA PRO A 42 8.54 9.11 5.66
C PRO A 42 9.45 8.81 4.46
N ASP A 43 10.48 9.64 4.26
CA ASP A 43 11.35 9.60 3.07
C ASP A 43 12.00 8.23 2.83
N GLU A 44 12.42 7.55 3.90
CA GLU A 44 13.00 6.20 3.85
C GLU A 44 12.07 5.13 3.27
N HIS A 45 10.75 5.29 3.41
CA HIS A 45 9.76 4.34 2.91
C HIS A 45 9.20 4.69 1.53
N ARG A 46 9.42 5.91 1.02
CA ARG A 46 8.79 6.40 -0.23
C ARG A 46 9.11 5.55 -1.45
N SER A 47 10.36 5.10 -1.57
CA SER A 47 10.78 4.29 -2.71
C SER A 47 10.09 2.93 -2.71
N ALA A 48 10.08 2.25 -1.56
CA ALA A 48 9.38 0.97 -1.39
C ALA A 48 7.87 1.13 -1.62
N ALA A 49 7.26 2.19 -1.08
CA ALA A 49 5.84 2.48 -1.25
C ALA A 49 5.47 2.68 -2.74
N LYS A 50 6.31 3.36 -3.53
CA LYS A 50 6.09 3.49 -4.98
C LYS A 50 6.16 2.16 -5.71
N VAL A 51 7.08 1.27 -5.33
CA VAL A 51 7.15 -0.08 -5.89
C VAL A 51 5.87 -0.86 -5.53
N ALA A 52 5.45 -0.82 -4.27
CA ALA A 52 4.20 -1.43 -3.79
C ALA A 52 2.97 -0.97 -4.58
N VAL A 53 2.86 0.34 -4.90
CA VAL A 53 1.79 0.85 -5.77
C VAL A 53 1.83 0.21 -7.16
N ASN A 54 3.01 0.10 -7.76
CA ASN A 54 3.18 -0.38 -9.13
C ASN A 54 3.00 -1.90 -9.29
N VAL A 55 3.24 -2.69 -8.24
CA VAL A 55 3.09 -4.16 -8.29
C VAL A 55 1.66 -4.62 -8.00
N CYS A 56 0.76 -3.73 -7.58
CA CYS A 56 -0.62 -4.09 -7.26
C CYS A 56 -1.34 -4.58 -8.53
N PRO A 57 -1.73 -5.87 -8.62
CA PRO A 57 -2.24 -6.47 -9.86
C PRO A 57 -3.60 -5.92 -10.28
N VAL A 58 -4.37 -5.44 -9.30
CA VAL A 58 -5.72 -4.90 -9.45
C VAL A 58 -5.74 -3.37 -9.37
N ALA A 59 -4.59 -2.72 -9.27
CA ALA A 59 -4.43 -1.26 -9.16
C ALA A 59 -5.32 -0.61 -8.09
N ALA A 60 -5.37 -1.23 -6.90
CA ALA A 60 -6.08 -0.74 -5.72
C ALA A 60 -5.32 0.40 -5.01
N LEU A 61 -4.02 0.55 -5.24
CA LEU A 61 -3.19 1.61 -4.65
C LEU A 61 -2.93 2.72 -5.67
N ARG A 62 -2.91 3.99 -5.23
CA ARG A 62 -2.52 5.13 -6.07
C ARG A 62 -1.71 6.15 -5.27
N VAL A 63 -0.66 6.69 -5.88
CA VAL A 63 0.04 7.86 -5.33
C VAL A 63 -0.82 9.10 -5.53
N LEU A 64 -1.03 9.86 -4.46
CA LEU A 64 -1.72 11.14 -4.51
C LEU A 64 -0.73 12.28 -4.85
N PRO A 65 -1.19 13.32 -5.56
CA PRO A 65 -0.38 14.49 -5.91
C PRO A 65 0.04 15.31 -4.69
#